data_AF-A0A3D4BC53-F1
#
_entry.id   AF-A0A3D4BC53-F1
#
_cell.length_a   1.000
_cell.length_b   1.000
_cell.length_c   1.000
_cell.angle_alpha   90.00
_cell.angle_beta   90.00
_cell.angle_gamma   90.00
#
_symmetry.space_group_name_H-M   'P 1'
#
loop_
_entity.id
_entity.type
_entity.pdbx_description
1 polymer ?
#
loop_
_entity_poly.entity_id
_entity_poly.type
_entity_poly.pdbx_seq_one_letter_code
_entity_poly.pdbx_strand_id
1 'polypeptide(L)'
;MLRALGFESNEQIYRLFYEFENVKLSQGEKLLGRSIAIPIIDGETGEVIADSGETLTEALIEKLSTANGNVSKLKIVKMDPTKEPDVLANTFKKDQTTSAEEALYRIYSLLRPGDPPNLETAQALMDRMFFNPKRYNLAAVGRHRINKRMGLDIPMETTILTTEDFTIIIGYLLKLRRGEGDTDDIDHLGNRRTRAVGELLANQFSLGLTRMARTIRERISLHDVDSITPQDLVNARTVSSVIAAFFGSSQLSQFMEQTNPLAELTHKRRLSSLGPGGLDRSHASFEVRDVHHTHYGRICPIETPEGPNIGLIAYMGTYARLNDYGFIETPYRKIEGGKVTDTIEYLSADQEEEFMIAQANSTIDDNGALIGQIAARRRGDIKIISPDEVDYMDVSPKQLVGVSAALIPFLEHDDANRALMGSNMQRQ
;
A
#
# COMPACT_ATOMS: atom_id res chain seq x y z
N MET A 1 -3.60 -13.30 16.45
CA MET A 1 -4.25 -12.03 16.01
C MET A 1 -5.72 -12.25 15.67
N LEU A 2 -6.07 -13.12 14.71
CA LEU A 2 -7.48 -13.43 14.38
C LEU A 2 -8.32 -13.85 15.60
N ARG A 3 -7.78 -14.70 16.50
CA ARG A 3 -8.43 -15.02 17.77
C ARG A 3 -8.76 -13.81 18.64
N ALA A 4 -7.82 -12.87 18.72
CA ALA A 4 -8.02 -11.64 19.50
C ALA A 4 -9.01 -10.66 18.83
N LEU A 5 -9.31 -10.85 17.54
CA LEU A 5 -10.35 -10.11 16.81
C LEU A 5 -11.73 -10.77 16.91
N GLY A 6 -11.87 -11.86 17.68
CA GLY A 6 -13.14 -12.56 17.92
C GLY A 6 -13.33 -13.87 17.15
N PHE A 7 -12.34 -14.34 16.38
CA PHE A 7 -12.39 -15.67 15.75
C PHE A 7 -11.81 -16.74 16.67
N GLU A 8 -12.62 -17.17 17.64
CA GLU A 8 -12.17 -18.01 18.75
C GLU A 8 -11.75 -19.41 18.32
N SER A 9 -12.51 -20.07 17.43
CA SER A 9 -12.25 -21.45 17.04
C SER A 9 -11.41 -21.56 15.77
N ASN A 10 -10.55 -22.59 15.70
CA ASN A 10 -9.81 -22.94 14.50
C ASN A 10 -10.74 -23.15 13.29
N GLU A 11 -11.91 -23.72 13.53
CA GLU A 11 -12.95 -23.89 12.50
C GLU A 11 -13.38 -22.54 11.91
N GLN A 12 -13.67 -21.54 12.75
CA GLN A 12 -14.04 -20.20 12.28
C GLN A 12 -12.94 -19.61 11.42
N ILE A 13 -11.67 -19.78 11.82
CA ILE A 13 -10.53 -19.28 11.06
C ILE A 13 -10.39 -20.02 9.73
N TYR A 14 -10.55 -21.35 9.69
CA TYR A 14 -10.52 -22.12 8.44
C TYR A 14 -11.64 -21.73 7.49
N ARG A 15 -12.86 -21.50 7.99
CA ARG A 15 -14.02 -21.05 7.19
C ARG A 15 -13.78 -19.73 6.47
N LEU A 16 -12.93 -18.86 7.00
CA LEU A 16 -12.61 -17.57 6.37
C LEU A 16 -11.79 -17.73 5.08
N PHE A 17 -10.98 -18.79 4.98
CA PHE A 17 -9.94 -18.88 3.95
C PHE A 17 -10.09 -20.08 3.01
N TYR A 18 -10.85 -21.09 3.41
CA TYR A 18 -10.98 -22.33 2.65
C TYR A 18 -12.44 -22.79 2.55
N GLU A 19 -12.78 -23.39 1.41
CA GLU A 19 -14.03 -24.12 1.22
C GLU A 19 -13.95 -25.51 1.87
N PHE A 20 -15.09 -25.99 2.35
CA PHE A 20 -15.18 -27.33 2.95
C PHE A 20 -15.84 -28.32 1.99
N GLU A 21 -15.21 -29.47 1.83
CA GLU A 21 -15.76 -30.61 1.10
C GLU A 21 -16.34 -31.62 2.10
N ASN A 22 -17.56 -32.10 1.84
CA ASN A 22 -18.14 -33.20 2.62
C ASN A 22 -17.75 -34.53 1.95
N VAL A 23 -16.89 -35.31 2.59
CA VAL A 23 -16.46 -36.62 2.05
C VAL A 23 -16.89 -37.75 2.98
N LYS A 24 -17.29 -38.88 2.37
CA LYS A 24 -17.65 -40.09 3.11
C LYS A 24 -16.39 -40.83 3.55
N LEU A 25 -16.40 -41.36 4.77
CA LEU A 25 -15.29 -42.10 5.38
C LEU A 25 -14.90 -43.37 4.58
N SER A 26 -15.79 -43.87 3.72
CA SER A 26 -15.57 -45.02 2.82
C SER A 26 -14.52 -44.80 1.72
N GLN A 27 -13.96 -43.58 1.56
CA GLN A 27 -12.90 -43.26 0.60
C GLN A 27 -11.52 -43.10 1.25
N GLY A 28 -11.26 -43.80 2.35
CA GLY A 28 -10.09 -43.64 3.24
C GLY A 28 -8.73 -43.45 2.56
N GLU A 29 -8.40 -44.21 1.52
CA GLU A 29 -7.12 -44.10 0.81
C GLU A 29 -6.94 -42.76 0.07
N LYS A 30 -8.02 -42.14 -0.42
CA LYS A 30 -7.96 -40.83 -1.12
C LYS A 30 -7.92 -39.63 -0.17
N LEU A 31 -8.12 -39.87 1.13
CA LEU A 31 -8.22 -38.84 2.17
C LEU A 31 -6.89 -38.61 2.90
N LEU A 32 -5.90 -39.48 2.69
CA LEU A 32 -4.59 -39.41 3.34
C LEU A 32 -3.88 -38.09 3.02
N GLY A 33 -3.41 -37.40 4.06
CA GLY A 33 -2.71 -36.13 3.94
C GLY A 33 -3.61 -34.89 3.83
N ARG A 34 -4.94 -35.03 3.81
CA ARG A 34 -5.87 -33.89 3.89
C ARG A 34 -6.10 -33.47 5.34
N SER A 35 -6.40 -32.18 5.54
CA SER A 35 -6.63 -31.60 6.87
C SER A 35 -8.11 -31.57 7.24
N ILE A 36 -8.40 -31.88 8.51
CA ILE A 36 -9.77 -31.87 9.06
C ILE A 36 -10.20 -30.41 9.29
N ALA A 37 -11.39 -30.04 8.81
CA ALA A 37 -11.90 -28.67 8.92
C ALA A 37 -12.64 -28.39 10.23
N ILE A 38 -13.35 -29.40 10.75
CA ILE A 38 -14.19 -29.30 11.96
C ILE A 38 -13.70 -30.33 12.98
N PRO A 39 -13.50 -29.96 14.25
CA PRO A 39 -13.13 -30.94 15.26
C PRO A 39 -14.21 -32.03 15.36
N ILE A 40 -13.77 -33.29 15.42
CA ILE A 40 -14.68 -34.45 15.49
C ILE A 40 -14.78 -34.84 16.96
N ILE A 41 -15.98 -34.71 17.50
CA ILE A 41 -16.31 -35.06 18.88
C ILE A 41 -17.10 -36.37 18.85
N ASP A 42 -16.76 -37.29 19.74
CA ASP A 42 -17.56 -38.49 19.94
C ASP A 42 -18.91 -38.15 20.59
N GLY A 43 -20.00 -38.63 19.99
CA GLY A 43 -21.36 -38.31 20.41
C GLY A 43 -21.78 -38.94 21.75
N GLU A 44 -21.09 -39.99 22.20
CA GLU A 44 -21.41 -40.68 23.47
C GLU A 44 -20.46 -40.30 24.62
N THR A 45 -19.18 -40.09 24.34
CA THR A 45 -18.15 -39.80 25.37
C THR A 45 -17.85 -38.32 25.52
N GLY A 46 -18.19 -37.50 24.51
CA GLY A 46 -17.84 -36.07 24.48
C GLY A 46 -16.34 -35.80 24.29
N GLU A 47 -15.53 -36.83 24.04
CA GLU A 47 -14.09 -36.68 23.78
C GLU A 47 -13.83 -36.19 22.35
N VAL A 48 -12.85 -35.30 22.20
CA VAL A 48 -12.39 -34.80 20.89
C VAL A 48 -11.47 -35.86 20.29
N ILE A 49 -11.94 -36.55 19.25
CA ILE A 49 -11.20 -37.61 18.55
C ILE A 49 -10.12 -36.99 17.63
N ALA A 50 -10.42 -35.85 17.03
CA ALA A 50 -9.54 -35.15 16.12
C ALA A 50 -9.78 -33.64 16.16
N ASP A 51 -8.69 -32.86 16.20
CA ASP A 51 -8.77 -31.40 16.20
C ASP A 51 -8.81 -30.82 14.78
N SER A 52 -9.45 -29.66 14.64
CA SER A 52 -9.43 -28.91 13.38
C SER A 52 -8.02 -28.44 13.01
N GLY A 53 -7.60 -28.78 11.80
CA GLY A 53 -6.24 -28.57 11.27
C GLY A 53 -5.31 -29.77 11.43
N GLU A 54 -5.78 -30.88 12.00
CA GLU A 54 -5.01 -32.12 12.06
C GLU A 54 -5.04 -32.85 10.71
N THR A 55 -3.88 -33.38 10.31
CA THR A 55 -3.72 -34.12 9.05
C THR A 55 -4.20 -35.56 9.22
N LEU A 56 -5.06 -36.02 8.31
CA LEU A 56 -5.56 -37.40 8.29
C LEU A 56 -4.42 -38.39 8.02
N THR A 57 -4.07 -39.15 9.06
CA THR A 57 -3.14 -40.29 9.01
C THR A 57 -3.92 -41.61 9.07
N GLU A 58 -3.33 -42.71 8.63
CA GLU A 58 -3.97 -44.04 8.66
C GLU A 58 -4.46 -44.41 10.07
N ALA A 59 -3.65 -44.15 11.10
CA ALA A 59 -4.01 -44.37 12.50
C ALA A 59 -5.22 -43.54 12.97
N LEU A 60 -5.38 -42.33 12.43
CA LEU A 60 -6.48 -41.44 12.79
C LEU A 60 -7.78 -41.84 12.08
N ILE A 61 -7.67 -42.36 10.85
CA ILE A 61 -8.79 -42.97 10.11
C ILE A 61 -9.28 -44.24 10.81
N GLU A 62 -8.38 -45.08 11.32
CA GLU A 62 -8.73 -46.26 12.11
C GLU A 62 -9.42 -45.90 13.44
N LYS A 63 -8.94 -44.86 14.14
CA LYS A 63 -9.63 -44.35 15.34
C LYS A 63 -11.03 -43.82 15.02
N LEU A 64 -11.19 -43.13 13.89
CA LEU A 64 -12.48 -42.61 13.44
C LEU A 64 -13.44 -43.72 12.97
N SER A 65 -12.94 -44.84 12.44
CA SER A 65 -13.77 -45.98 12.04
C SER A 65 -14.17 -46.87 13.22
N THR A 66 -13.36 -46.90 14.29
CA THR A 66 -13.61 -47.66 15.52
C THR A 66 -14.47 -46.89 16.54
N ALA A 67 -14.57 -45.57 16.40
CA ALA A 67 -15.45 -44.76 17.23
C ALA A 67 -16.93 -45.11 16.96
N ASN A 68 -17.65 -45.48 18.03
CA ASN A 68 -19.03 -45.99 17.97
C ASN A 68 -20.06 -44.95 17.48
N GLY A 69 -19.68 -43.69 17.38
CA GLY A 69 -20.49 -42.59 16.86
C GLY A 69 -20.61 -42.51 15.33
N ASN A 70 -20.61 -43.63 14.59
CA ASN A 70 -21.01 -43.74 13.18
C ASN A 70 -20.75 -42.48 12.31
N VAL A 71 -19.51 -41.97 12.29
CA VAL A 71 -19.16 -40.70 11.63
C VAL A 71 -19.15 -40.91 10.12
N SER A 72 -20.32 -40.83 9.49
CA SER A 72 -20.47 -41.14 8.06
C SER A 72 -20.00 -40.04 7.11
N LYS A 73 -19.80 -38.81 7.61
CA LYS A 73 -19.41 -37.63 6.82
C LYS A 73 -18.32 -36.84 7.54
N LEU A 74 -17.19 -36.67 6.87
CA LEU A 74 -16.08 -35.82 7.29
C LEU A 74 -16.17 -34.50 6.51
N LYS A 75 -16.00 -33.37 7.21
CA LYS A 75 -15.73 -32.09 6.55
C LYS A 75 -14.22 -31.90 6.49
N ILE A 76 -13.70 -31.96 5.27
CA ILE A 76 -12.28 -31.75 5.02
C ILE A 76 -12.09 -30.41 4.32
N VAL A 77 -10.93 -29.82 4.55
CA VAL A 77 -10.52 -28.62 3.82
C VAL A 77 -10.29 -29.04 2.35
N LYS A 78 -10.96 -28.36 1.41
CA LYS A 78 -10.78 -28.58 -0.02
C LYS A 78 -9.40 -28.02 -0.42
N MET A 79 -8.37 -28.85 -0.29
CA MET A 79 -6.99 -28.49 -0.55
C MET A 79 -6.28 -29.65 -1.25
N ASP A 80 -5.52 -29.35 -2.29
CA ASP A 80 -4.62 -30.30 -2.95
C ASP A 80 -3.27 -30.30 -2.20
N PRO A 81 -2.91 -31.36 -1.44
CA PRO A 81 -1.71 -31.37 -0.59
C PRO A 81 -0.39 -31.23 -1.38
N THR A 82 -0.43 -31.52 -2.68
CA THR A 82 0.72 -31.44 -3.60
C THR A 82 0.97 -30.03 -4.15
N LYS A 83 -0.05 -29.17 -4.16
CA LYS A 83 0.04 -27.79 -4.66
C LYS A 83 0.15 -26.78 -3.53
N GLU A 84 -0.39 -27.11 -2.35
CA GLU A 84 -0.47 -26.21 -1.22
C GLU A 84 0.13 -26.83 0.05
N PRO A 85 1.25 -26.29 0.57
CA PRO A 85 1.64 -26.59 1.94
C PRO A 85 0.62 -25.94 2.88
N ASP A 86 0.09 -26.71 3.83
CA ASP A 86 -0.92 -26.22 4.78
C ASP A 86 -0.30 -25.22 5.78
N VAL A 87 -0.22 -23.95 5.37
CA VAL A 87 0.35 -22.87 6.16
C VAL A 87 -0.46 -22.66 7.44
N LEU A 88 -1.79 -22.79 7.37
CA LEU A 88 -2.66 -22.60 8.52
C LEU A 88 -2.51 -23.74 9.52
N ALA A 89 -2.51 -25.02 9.11
CA ALA A 89 -2.29 -26.13 10.03
C ALA A 89 -0.93 -26.03 10.74
N ASN A 90 0.12 -25.67 10.00
CA ASN A 90 1.44 -25.46 10.60
C ASN A 90 1.46 -24.27 11.57
N THR A 91 0.66 -23.24 11.31
CA THR A 91 0.51 -22.09 12.22
C THR A 91 -0.25 -22.49 13.47
N PHE A 92 -1.35 -23.24 13.35
CA PHE A 92 -2.12 -23.74 14.50
C PHE A 92 -1.30 -24.67 15.40
N LYS A 93 -0.44 -25.54 14.83
CA LYS A 93 0.49 -26.38 15.60
C LYS A 93 1.51 -25.59 16.42
N LYS A 94 1.89 -24.39 15.97
CA LYS A 94 2.82 -23.50 16.68
C LYS A 94 2.10 -22.49 17.59
N ASP A 95 0.81 -22.29 17.39
CA ASP A 95 0.00 -21.40 18.19
C ASP A 95 -0.25 -22.03 19.56
N GLN A 96 0.15 -21.33 20.61
CA GLN A 96 -0.04 -21.77 22.00
C GLN A 96 -1.35 -21.23 22.59
N THR A 97 -2.09 -20.42 21.83
CA THR A 97 -3.31 -19.76 22.31
C THR A 97 -4.54 -20.50 21.86
N THR A 98 -5.49 -20.67 22.77
CA THR A 98 -6.75 -21.38 22.53
C THR A 98 -7.95 -20.44 22.58
N SER A 99 -7.89 -19.37 23.39
CA SER A 99 -8.96 -18.39 23.55
C SER A 99 -8.58 -16.99 23.05
N ALA A 100 -9.59 -16.13 22.85
CA ALA A 100 -9.39 -14.72 22.53
C ALA A 100 -8.60 -13.98 23.64
N GLU A 101 -8.86 -14.32 24.90
CA GLU A 101 -8.21 -13.73 26.06
C GLU A 101 -6.71 -14.07 26.10
N GLU A 102 -6.37 -15.34 25.91
CA GLU A 102 -4.97 -15.79 25.82
C GLU A 102 -4.23 -15.12 24.66
N ALA A 103 -4.91 -14.95 23.52
CA ALA A 103 -4.35 -14.26 22.37
C ALA A 103 -4.08 -12.78 22.66
N LEU A 104 -4.98 -12.09 23.38
CA LEU A 104 -4.79 -10.70 23.83
C LEU A 104 -3.61 -10.59 24.81
N TYR A 105 -3.51 -11.49 25.77
CA TYR A 105 -2.39 -11.54 26.70
C TYR A 105 -1.05 -11.80 26.01
N ARG A 106 -1.04 -12.69 25.01
CA ARG A 106 0.16 -12.95 24.22
C ARG A 106 0.60 -11.73 23.43
N ILE A 107 -0.33 -11.01 22.82
CA ILE A 107 -0.03 -9.78 22.08
C ILE A 107 0.49 -8.69 23.04
N TYR A 108 -0.15 -8.53 24.20
CA TYR A 108 0.27 -7.54 25.19
C TYR A 108 1.69 -7.81 25.71
N SER A 109 1.98 -9.07 26.09
CA SER A 109 3.30 -9.47 26.61
C SER A 109 4.43 -9.34 25.57
N LEU A 110 4.14 -9.52 24.29
CA LEU A 110 5.10 -9.28 23.20
C LEU A 110 5.41 -7.81 23.01
N LEU A 111 4.41 -6.93 23.13
CA LEU A 111 4.57 -5.48 22.96
C LEU A 111 5.16 -4.79 24.20
N ARG A 112 4.85 -5.32 25.39
CA ARG A 112 5.29 -4.79 26.68
C ARG A 112 5.86 -5.92 27.54
N PRO A 113 7.12 -6.32 27.29
CA PRO A 113 7.75 -7.36 28.10
C PRO A 113 7.94 -6.84 29.54
N GLY A 114 7.31 -7.52 30.50
CA GLY A 114 7.51 -7.27 31.93
C GLY A 114 6.31 -6.72 32.70
N ASP A 115 5.30 -6.15 32.03
CA ASP A 115 4.07 -5.70 32.69
C ASP A 115 3.08 -6.88 32.83
N PRO A 116 2.50 -7.13 34.01
CA PRO A 116 1.49 -8.16 34.17
C PRO A 116 0.28 -7.80 33.30
N PRO A 117 -0.16 -8.71 32.40
CA PRO A 117 -1.24 -8.38 31.50
C PRO A 117 -2.59 -8.44 32.22
N ASN A 118 -3.37 -7.35 32.17
CA ASN A 118 -4.79 -7.35 32.51
C ASN A 118 -5.62 -7.38 31.21
N LEU A 119 -6.74 -8.10 31.19
CA LEU A 119 -7.58 -8.29 30.01
C LEU A 119 -8.06 -6.94 29.46
N GLU A 120 -8.55 -6.08 30.36
CA GLU A 120 -9.04 -4.75 30.01
C GLU A 120 -7.92 -3.89 29.39
N THR A 121 -6.71 -3.95 29.95
CA THR A 121 -5.56 -3.20 29.42
C THR A 121 -5.06 -3.74 28.08
N ALA A 122 -5.14 -5.06 27.88
CA ALA A 122 -4.74 -5.72 26.65
C ALA A 122 -5.71 -5.42 25.51
N GLN A 123 -7.02 -5.46 25.80
CA GLN A 123 -8.06 -5.07 24.86
C GLN A 123 -7.96 -3.58 24.52
N ALA A 124 -7.83 -2.71 25.52
CA ALA A 124 -7.64 -1.27 25.30
C ALA A 124 -6.37 -0.96 24.48
N LEU A 125 -5.29 -1.74 24.63
CA LEU A 125 -4.09 -1.61 23.81
C LEU A 125 -4.39 -1.95 22.34
N MET A 126 -5.07 -3.07 22.09
CA MET A 126 -5.47 -3.49 20.74
C MET A 126 -6.36 -2.44 20.06
N ASP A 127 -7.39 -1.98 20.77
CA ASP A 127 -8.29 -0.92 20.29
C ASP A 127 -7.52 0.36 19.97
N ARG A 128 -6.59 0.74 20.84
CA ARG A 128 -5.75 1.92 20.65
C ARG A 128 -4.82 1.80 19.45
N MET A 129 -4.38 0.59 19.09
CA MET A 129 -3.43 0.37 17.99
C MET A 129 -4.10 0.47 16.62
N PHE A 130 -5.28 -0.12 16.44
CA PHE A 130 -5.87 -0.27 15.10
C PHE A 130 -7.26 0.35 14.95
N PHE A 131 -8.06 0.39 16.01
CA PHE A 131 -9.48 0.77 15.97
C PHE A 131 -9.77 2.18 16.48
N ASN A 132 -8.79 2.84 17.11
CA ASN A 132 -8.98 4.17 17.68
C ASN A 132 -8.65 5.29 16.67
N PRO A 133 -9.63 6.10 16.23
CA PRO A 133 -9.44 7.13 15.22
C PRO A 133 -8.52 8.29 15.66
N LYS A 134 -8.29 8.45 16.98
CA LYS A 134 -7.36 9.46 17.51
C LYS A 134 -5.90 9.03 17.44
N ARG A 135 -5.62 7.74 17.24
CA ARG A 135 -4.27 7.16 17.26
C ARG A 135 -3.88 6.52 15.94
N TYR A 136 -4.84 5.97 15.21
CA TYR A 136 -4.63 5.32 13.93
C TYR A 136 -5.47 6.02 12.86
N ASN A 137 -4.83 6.35 11.73
CA ASN A 137 -5.48 7.02 10.61
C ASN A 137 -4.74 6.66 9.31
N LEU A 138 -5.41 5.94 8.42
CA LEU A 138 -4.92 5.59 7.09
C LEU A 138 -4.92 6.78 6.11
N ALA A 139 -5.58 7.88 6.48
CA ALA A 139 -6.06 8.93 5.61
C ALA A 139 -6.99 8.37 4.49
N ALA A 140 -7.60 9.28 3.73
CA ALA A 140 -8.43 8.89 2.58
C ALA A 140 -7.62 8.07 1.56
N VAL A 141 -6.33 8.38 1.39
CA VAL A 141 -5.44 7.69 0.43
C VAL A 141 -5.19 6.24 0.84
N GLY A 142 -4.90 5.96 2.11
CA GLY A 142 -4.65 4.60 2.58
C GLY A 142 -5.91 3.73 2.46
N ARG A 143 -7.08 4.29 2.81
CA ARG A 143 -8.37 3.60 2.62
C ARG A 143 -8.65 3.33 1.14
N HIS A 144 -8.45 4.31 0.26
CA HIS A 144 -8.58 4.13 -1.19
C HIS A 144 -7.70 2.98 -1.72
N ARG A 145 -6.43 2.92 -1.28
CA ARG A 145 -5.48 1.88 -1.71
C ARG A 145 -5.91 0.48 -1.26
N ILE A 146 -6.27 0.32 0.01
CA ILE A 146 -6.74 -0.97 0.53
C ILE A 146 -7.99 -1.41 -0.23
N ASN A 147 -8.94 -0.50 -0.41
CA ASN A 147 -10.18 -0.79 -1.12
C ASN A 147 -9.93 -1.22 -2.56
N LYS A 148 -9.11 -0.47 -3.31
CA LYS A 148 -8.78 -0.80 -4.70
C LYS A 148 -8.03 -2.12 -4.83
N ARG A 149 -7.05 -2.38 -3.95
CA ARG A 149 -6.21 -3.60 -4.01
C ARG A 149 -6.98 -4.85 -3.60
N MET A 150 -7.83 -4.74 -2.58
CA MET A 150 -8.56 -5.86 -1.99
C MET A 150 -9.98 -6.02 -2.55
N GLY A 151 -10.44 -5.11 -3.41
CA GLY A 151 -11.80 -5.10 -3.94
C GLY A 151 -12.87 -4.84 -2.88
N LEU A 152 -12.54 -4.02 -1.87
CA LEU A 152 -13.43 -3.69 -0.75
C LEU A 152 -14.26 -2.43 -1.04
N ASP A 153 -15.54 -2.46 -0.65
CA ASP A 153 -16.48 -1.32 -0.76
C ASP A 153 -16.75 -0.70 0.62
N ILE A 154 -15.68 -0.34 1.33
CA ILE A 154 -15.76 0.32 2.63
C ILE A 154 -15.78 1.85 2.41
N PRO A 155 -16.64 2.62 3.11
CA PRO A 155 -16.69 4.08 2.96
C PRO A 155 -15.34 4.75 3.19
N MET A 156 -15.01 5.74 2.36
CA MET A 156 -13.72 6.45 2.36
C MET A 156 -13.49 7.25 3.65
N GLU A 157 -14.56 7.58 4.37
CA GLU A 157 -14.58 8.22 5.67
C GLU A 157 -14.03 7.31 6.78
N THR A 158 -14.05 5.99 6.57
CA THR A 158 -13.56 5.01 7.53
C THR A 158 -12.04 4.90 7.44
N THR A 159 -11.34 5.76 8.18
CA THR A 159 -9.87 5.83 8.15
C THR A 159 -9.16 4.90 9.14
N ILE A 160 -9.89 4.13 9.94
CA ILE A 160 -9.34 3.09 10.83
C ILE A 160 -9.37 1.73 10.13
N LEU A 161 -8.57 0.76 10.59
CA LEU A 161 -8.69 -0.62 10.11
C LEU A 161 -9.94 -1.29 10.68
N THR A 162 -10.53 -2.18 9.89
CA THR A 162 -11.68 -3.01 10.27
C THR A 162 -11.25 -4.46 10.43
N THR A 163 -12.08 -5.26 11.11
CA THR A 163 -11.84 -6.72 11.21
C THR A 163 -11.85 -7.38 9.83
N GLU A 164 -12.72 -6.91 8.93
CA GLU A 164 -12.80 -7.37 7.54
C GLU A 164 -11.48 -7.12 6.79
N ASP A 165 -10.86 -5.95 6.94
CA ASP A 165 -9.54 -5.64 6.35
C ASP A 165 -8.51 -6.71 6.72
N PHE A 166 -8.42 -7.09 8.00
CA PHE A 166 -7.46 -8.11 8.45
C PHE A 166 -7.73 -9.47 7.82
N THR A 167 -9.00 -9.88 7.72
CA THR A 167 -9.35 -11.17 7.12
C THR A 167 -8.97 -11.20 5.65
N ILE A 168 -9.27 -10.16 4.87
CA ILE A 168 -9.00 -10.16 3.44
C ILE A 168 -7.50 -10.02 3.16
N ILE A 169 -6.77 -9.21 3.94
CA ILE A 169 -5.31 -9.10 3.82
C ILE A 169 -4.64 -10.47 4.04
N ILE A 170 -5.02 -11.19 5.10
CA ILE A 170 -4.48 -12.53 5.37
C ILE A 170 -4.88 -13.51 4.27
N GLY A 171 -6.13 -13.44 3.78
CA GLY A 171 -6.59 -14.25 2.66
C GLY A 171 -5.80 -13.99 1.38
N TYR A 172 -5.50 -12.73 1.07
CA TYR A 172 -4.68 -12.36 -0.09
C TYR A 172 -3.24 -12.85 0.05
N LEU A 173 -2.64 -12.77 1.25
CA LEU A 173 -1.31 -13.34 1.50
C LEU A 173 -1.27 -14.86 1.31
N LEU A 174 -2.33 -15.57 1.69
CA LEU A 174 -2.46 -17.01 1.43
C LEU A 174 -2.57 -17.28 -0.09
N LYS A 175 -3.36 -16.50 -0.83
CA LYS A 175 -3.43 -16.59 -2.31
C LYS A 175 -2.07 -16.34 -2.97
N LEU A 176 -1.34 -15.30 -2.56
CA LEU A 176 0.02 -15.05 -3.05
C LEU A 176 0.95 -16.24 -2.79
N ARG A 177 0.83 -16.89 -1.63
CA ARG A 177 1.63 -18.09 -1.33
C ARG A 177 1.27 -19.28 -2.24
N ARG A 178 0.03 -19.36 -2.73
CA ARG A 178 -0.41 -20.34 -3.75
C ARG A 178 0.06 -19.99 -5.17
N GLY A 179 0.68 -18.82 -5.36
CA GLY A 179 1.02 -18.28 -6.68
C GLY A 179 -0.18 -17.65 -7.40
N GLU A 180 -1.28 -17.41 -6.68
CA GLU A 180 -2.46 -16.72 -7.21
C GLU A 180 -2.37 -15.22 -6.85
N GLY A 181 -1.94 -14.41 -7.81
CA GLY A 181 -1.83 -12.95 -7.68
C GLY A 181 -0.40 -12.44 -7.90
N ASP A 182 -0.27 -11.12 -7.93
CA ASP A 182 0.98 -10.43 -8.27
C ASP A 182 1.60 -9.77 -7.04
N THR A 183 2.92 -9.87 -6.91
CA THR A 183 3.70 -9.15 -5.89
C THR A 183 3.82 -7.68 -6.24
N ASP A 184 3.74 -6.81 -5.23
CA ASP A 184 3.87 -5.37 -5.45
C ASP A 184 5.34 -4.96 -5.61
N ASP A 185 5.59 -4.06 -6.56
CA ASP A 185 6.86 -3.36 -6.71
C ASP A 185 6.83 -2.05 -5.91
N ILE A 186 7.77 -1.90 -4.97
CA ILE A 186 7.89 -0.73 -4.08
C ILE A 186 8.34 0.52 -4.85
N ASP A 187 9.02 0.35 -5.99
CA ASP A 187 9.51 1.45 -6.84
C ASP A 187 8.44 1.99 -7.79
N HIS A 188 7.37 1.22 -8.04
CA HIS A 188 6.23 1.65 -8.85
C HIS A 188 5.61 2.95 -8.30
N LEU A 189 5.43 3.98 -9.15
CA LEU A 189 4.86 5.27 -8.72
C LEU A 189 3.41 5.21 -8.22
N GLY A 190 2.69 4.11 -8.46
CA GLY A 190 1.40 3.86 -7.80
C GLY A 190 1.52 3.48 -6.32
N ASN A 191 2.70 3.03 -5.89
CA ASN A 191 3.05 2.75 -4.49
C ASN A 191 3.81 3.90 -3.83
N ARG A 192 4.23 4.91 -4.60
CA ARG A 192 4.95 6.09 -4.12
C ARG A 192 4.12 7.35 -4.27
N ARG A 193 3.96 8.07 -3.16
CA ARG A 193 3.12 9.27 -3.11
C ARG A 193 3.97 10.49 -2.80
N THR A 194 3.70 11.59 -3.49
CA THR A 194 4.28 12.89 -3.20
C THR A 194 3.47 13.61 -2.13
N ARG A 195 4.14 14.06 -1.07
CA ARG A 195 3.52 14.91 -0.05
C ARG A 195 3.74 16.37 -0.38
N ALA A 196 2.65 17.11 -0.56
CA ALA A 196 2.72 18.56 -0.75
C ALA A 196 2.99 19.28 0.58
N VAL A 197 3.44 20.53 0.51
CA VAL A 197 3.72 21.38 1.68
C VAL A 197 2.52 21.48 2.60
N GLY A 198 1.31 21.60 2.04
CA GLY A 198 0.06 21.71 2.81
C GLY A 198 -0.19 20.49 3.71
N GLU A 199 0.06 19.28 3.22
CA GLU A 199 -0.13 18.05 4.01
C GLU A 199 0.91 17.92 5.12
N LEU A 200 2.18 18.20 4.81
CA LEU A 200 3.25 18.17 5.82
C LEU A 200 2.96 19.18 6.94
N LEU A 201 2.51 20.38 6.57
CA LEU A 201 2.12 21.41 7.53
C LEU A 201 0.88 21.01 8.34
N ALA A 202 -0.15 20.42 7.71
CA ALA A 202 -1.35 19.94 8.38
C ALA A 202 -1.03 18.88 9.45
N ASN A 203 -0.07 17.99 9.17
CA ASN A 203 0.39 16.99 10.14
C ASN A 203 1.07 17.65 11.36
N GLN A 204 1.94 18.64 11.13
CA GLN A 204 2.58 19.41 12.21
C GLN A 204 1.56 20.23 13.01
N PHE A 205 0.58 20.82 12.32
CA PHE A 205 -0.51 21.56 12.95
C PHE A 205 -1.36 20.65 13.84
N SER A 206 -1.71 19.46 13.37
CA SER A 206 -2.46 18.45 14.12
C SER A 206 -1.72 18.00 15.38
N LEU A 207 -0.39 17.86 15.30
CA LEU A 207 0.45 17.60 16.46
C LEU A 207 0.42 18.76 17.47
N GLY A 208 0.49 20.01 16.97
CA GLY A 208 0.37 21.22 17.79
C GLY A 208 -0.97 21.30 18.53
N LEU A 209 -2.08 21.03 17.82
CA LEU A 209 -3.42 20.98 18.40
C LEU A 209 -3.56 19.86 19.43
N THR A 210 -2.97 18.68 19.17
CA THR A 210 -3.01 17.55 20.12
C THR A 210 -2.29 17.90 21.43
N ARG A 211 -1.14 18.61 21.34
CA ARG A 211 -0.42 19.12 22.52
C ARG A 211 -1.25 20.15 23.27
N MET A 212 -1.86 21.10 22.56
CA MET A 212 -2.73 22.11 23.17
C MET A 212 -3.94 21.46 23.87
N ALA A 213 -4.62 20.53 23.21
CA ALA A 213 -5.77 19.81 23.76
C ALA A 213 -5.43 18.99 25.02
N ARG A 214 -4.18 18.54 25.16
CA ARG A 214 -3.70 17.91 26.40
C ARG A 214 -3.55 18.95 27.53
N THR A 215 -2.86 20.06 27.26
CA THR A 215 -2.68 21.14 28.24
C THR A 215 -4.00 21.77 28.70
N ILE A 216 -4.96 21.92 27.77
CA ILE A 216 -6.30 22.40 28.09
C ILE A 216 -7.01 21.43 29.05
N ARG A 217 -6.98 20.11 28.76
CA ARG A 217 -7.57 19.09 29.64
C ARG A 217 -6.95 19.09 31.04
N GLU A 218 -5.63 19.22 31.12
CA GLU A 218 -4.91 19.34 32.40
C GLU A 218 -5.34 20.59 33.18
N ARG A 219 -5.46 21.75 32.51
CA ARG A 219 -5.91 23.00 33.15
C ARG A 219 -7.34 22.93 33.66
N ILE A 220 -8.27 22.42 32.84
CA ILE A 220 -9.69 22.25 33.21
C ILE A 220 -9.83 21.30 34.40
N SER A 221 -9.01 20.25 34.48
CA SER A 221 -9.05 19.31 35.60
C SER A 221 -8.54 19.89 36.92
N LEU A 222 -7.76 20.97 36.89
CA LEU A 222 -7.10 21.56 38.06
C LEU A 222 -7.81 22.81 38.62
N HIS A 223 -8.68 23.45 37.84
CA HIS A 223 -9.30 24.72 38.19
C HIS A 223 -10.82 24.59 38.24
N ASP A 224 -11.47 25.41 39.08
CA ASP A 224 -12.93 25.49 39.13
C ASP A 224 -13.49 26.08 37.82
N VAL A 225 -14.43 25.34 37.22
CA VAL A 225 -15.00 25.60 35.89
C VAL A 225 -15.59 27.00 35.77
N ASP A 226 -16.11 27.56 36.87
CA ASP A 226 -16.78 28.87 36.90
C ASP A 226 -15.82 30.06 36.72
N SER A 227 -14.50 29.85 36.85
CA SER A 227 -13.49 30.91 36.80
C SER A 227 -12.71 30.99 35.48
N ILE A 228 -12.85 30.00 34.60
CA ILE A 228 -11.99 29.84 33.42
C ILE A 228 -12.65 30.41 32.17
N THR A 229 -11.97 31.33 31.49
CA THR A 229 -12.40 31.75 30.14
C THR A 229 -11.69 30.93 29.06
N PRO A 230 -12.30 30.74 27.87
CA PRO A 230 -11.64 30.05 26.75
C PRO A 230 -10.31 30.67 26.32
N GLN A 231 -10.13 31.98 26.51
CA GLN A 231 -8.90 32.69 26.18
C GLN A 231 -7.74 32.24 27.09
N ASP A 232 -8.02 31.92 28.35
CA ASP A 232 -7.00 31.45 29.32
C ASP A 232 -6.49 30.04 29.01
N LEU A 233 -7.28 29.26 28.26
CA LEU A 233 -6.98 27.88 27.90
C LEU A 233 -6.14 27.78 26.62
N VAL A 234 -6.31 28.72 25.68
CA VAL A 234 -5.69 28.68 24.36
C VAL A 234 -4.34 29.39 24.36
N ASN A 235 -3.26 28.63 24.16
CA ASN A 235 -1.92 29.19 24.01
C ASN A 235 -1.43 29.12 22.55
N ALA A 236 -1.47 30.26 21.86
CA ALA A 236 -1.02 30.37 20.47
C ALA A 236 0.46 29.98 20.28
N ARG A 237 1.31 30.18 21.31
CA ARG A 237 2.75 29.86 21.26
C ARG A 237 3.01 28.37 21.03
N THR A 238 2.13 27.50 21.53
CA THR A 238 2.27 26.05 21.38
C THR A 238 2.16 25.63 19.91
N VAL A 239 1.34 26.32 19.12
CA VAL A 239 1.16 26.02 17.69
C VAL A 239 2.20 26.76 16.86
N SER A 240 2.45 28.04 17.15
CA SER A 240 3.43 28.83 16.40
C SER A 240 4.85 28.27 16.50
N SER A 241 5.24 27.73 17.67
CA SER A 241 6.56 27.09 17.85
C SER A 241 6.73 25.82 16.99
N VAL A 242 5.67 25.02 16.83
CA VAL A 242 5.71 23.82 15.98
C VAL A 242 5.83 24.20 14.50
N ILE A 243 5.12 25.23 14.06
CA ILE A 243 5.22 25.75 12.69
C ILE A 243 6.61 26.35 12.43
N ALA A 244 7.11 27.17 13.36
CA ALA A 244 8.43 27.77 13.25
C ALA A 244 9.54 26.69 13.20
N ALA A 245 9.42 25.64 14.01
CA ALA A 245 10.34 24.51 13.95
C ALA A 245 10.28 23.80 12.59
N PHE A 246 9.08 23.57 12.03
CA PHE A 246 8.93 22.96 10.72
C PHE A 246 9.64 23.76 9.61
N PHE A 247 9.44 25.07 9.53
CA PHE A 247 10.11 25.89 8.51
C PHE A 247 11.58 26.17 8.82
N GLY A 248 11.99 26.17 10.09
CA GLY A 248 13.35 26.50 10.50
C GLY A 248 14.34 25.35 10.48
N SER A 249 13.91 24.11 10.79
CA SER A 249 14.82 22.96 10.96
C SER A 249 14.52 21.75 10.07
N SER A 250 13.42 21.77 9.30
CA SER A 250 13.12 20.67 8.38
C SER A 250 14.13 20.62 7.24
N GLN A 251 14.60 19.41 6.91
CA GLN A 251 15.47 19.16 5.75
C GLN A 251 14.82 19.51 4.41
N LEU A 252 13.49 19.55 4.37
CA LEU A 252 12.71 19.92 3.19
C LEU A 252 12.52 21.44 3.06
N SER A 253 12.79 22.20 4.13
CA SER A 253 12.76 23.66 4.12
C SER A 253 14.14 24.18 3.77
N GLN A 254 14.40 24.38 2.47
CA GLN A 254 15.70 24.76 1.93
C GLN A 254 15.67 26.22 1.45
N PHE A 255 16.84 26.87 1.46
CA PHE A 255 16.99 28.17 0.83
C PHE A 255 16.75 28.05 -0.67
N MET A 256 15.91 28.94 -1.20
CA MET A 256 15.54 28.92 -2.61
C MET A 256 16.77 29.20 -3.49
N GLU A 257 17.07 28.32 -4.43
CA GLU A 257 17.98 28.59 -5.54
C GLU A 257 17.42 29.72 -6.42
N GLN A 258 18.10 30.85 -6.46
CA GLN A 258 17.70 32.08 -7.16
C GLN A 258 18.77 32.62 -8.11
N THR A 259 19.66 31.75 -8.59
CA THR A 259 20.68 32.08 -9.59
C THR A 259 20.05 32.62 -10.87
N ASN A 260 19.00 31.96 -11.35
CA ASN A 260 18.21 32.39 -12.50
C ASN A 260 16.74 31.88 -12.40
N PRO A 261 15.82 32.36 -13.26
CA PRO A 261 14.41 31.94 -13.19
C PRO A 261 14.18 30.44 -13.39
N LEU A 262 15.05 29.77 -14.16
CA LEU A 262 14.97 28.33 -14.39
C LEU A 262 15.31 27.56 -13.09
N ALA A 263 16.35 27.98 -12.37
CA ALA A 263 16.72 27.41 -11.08
C ALA A 263 15.59 27.56 -10.06
N GLU A 264 14.94 28.72 -9.99
CA GLU A 264 13.80 28.93 -9.10
C GLU A 264 12.63 28.00 -9.45
N LEU A 265 12.27 27.91 -10.73
CA LEU A 265 11.16 27.08 -11.20
C LEU A 265 11.42 25.58 -10.96
N THR A 266 12.62 25.11 -11.28
CA THR A 266 13.01 23.70 -11.13
C THR A 266 13.13 23.32 -9.66
N HIS A 267 13.60 24.22 -8.80
CA HIS A 267 13.66 23.98 -7.36
C HIS A 267 12.25 23.83 -6.76
N LYS A 268 11.26 24.62 -7.20
CA LYS A 268 9.86 24.46 -6.77
C LYS A 268 9.21 23.16 -7.27
N ARG A 269 9.70 22.60 -8.38
CA ARG A 269 9.22 21.33 -8.98
C ARG A 269 10.09 20.11 -8.62
N ARG A 270 10.92 20.25 -7.58
CA ARG A 270 11.83 19.20 -7.09
C ARG A 270 11.07 18.19 -6.22
N LEU A 271 11.34 16.91 -6.46
CA LEU A 271 10.90 15.78 -5.66
C LEU A 271 12.09 15.27 -4.84
N SER A 272 11.86 14.93 -3.57
CA SER A 272 12.89 14.32 -2.74
C SER A 272 12.34 13.09 -2.05
N SER A 273 13.09 12.00 -2.16
CA SER A 273 12.86 10.76 -1.40
C SER A 273 13.43 10.84 0.02
N LEU A 274 14.11 11.94 0.36
CA LEU A 274 14.73 12.16 1.67
C LEU A 274 13.80 12.92 2.62
N GLY A 275 14.04 12.77 3.92
CA GLY A 275 13.35 13.54 4.97
C GLY A 275 12.37 12.71 5.80
N PRO A 276 11.51 13.36 6.59
CA PRO A 276 10.67 12.67 7.57
C PRO A 276 9.65 11.74 6.92
N GLY A 277 9.82 10.44 7.16
CA GLY A 277 8.99 9.37 6.56
C GLY A 277 9.41 8.96 5.15
N GLY A 278 10.55 9.45 4.67
CA GLY A 278 11.23 8.97 3.46
C GLY A 278 12.45 8.11 3.81
N LEU A 279 13.38 8.01 2.87
CA LEU A 279 14.62 7.26 2.99
C LEU A 279 15.74 8.09 3.60
N ASP A 280 16.66 7.42 4.29
CA ASP A 280 17.96 8.00 4.63
C ASP A 280 18.97 7.67 3.52
N ARG A 281 19.91 8.59 3.28
CA ARG A 281 20.92 8.47 2.22
C ARG A 281 21.78 7.22 2.36
N SER A 282 22.08 6.83 3.60
CA SER A 282 22.90 5.66 3.96
C SER A 282 22.17 4.33 3.76
N HIS A 283 20.84 4.33 3.78
CA HIS A 283 20.00 3.13 3.71
C HIS A 283 19.31 2.98 2.35
N ALA A 284 19.50 3.93 1.42
CA ALA A 284 18.94 3.85 0.09
C ALA A 284 19.71 2.83 -0.76
N SER A 285 19.02 1.74 -1.13
CA SER A 285 19.53 0.72 -2.06
C SER A 285 19.72 1.30 -3.46
N PHE A 286 20.40 0.53 -4.32
CA PHE A 286 20.63 0.91 -5.72
C PHE A 286 19.31 0.94 -6.52
N GLU A 287 18.41 -0.02 -6.29
CA GLU A 287 17.12 -0.16 -6.98
C GLU A 287 16.28 1.12 -6.89
N VAL A 288 16.23 1.74 -5.71
CA VAL A 288 15.44 2.97 -5.49
C VAL A 288 15.99 4.18 -6.23
N ARG A 289 17.27 4.14 -6.62
CA ARG A 289 17.92 5.23 -7.37
C ARG A 289 17.77 5.07 -8.88
N ASP A 290 17.37 3.88 -9.34
CA ASP A 290 17.28 3.57 -10.75
C ASP A 290 16.02 4.18 -11.39
N VAL A 291 16.02 4.28 -12.71
CA VAL A 291 14.89 4.79 -13.47
C VAL A 291 13.87 3.68 -13.66
N HIS A 292 12.72 3.82 -13.02
CA HIS A 292 11.60 2.89 -13.18
C HIS A 292 10.73 3.29 -14.38
N HIS A 293 10.13 2.32 -15.08
CA HIS A 293 9.34 2.58 -16.29
C HIS A 293 8.13 3.50 -16.04
N THR A 294 7.52 3.46 -14.85
CA THR A 294 6.44 4.38 -14.45
C THR A 294 6.84 5.84 -14.32
N HIS A 295 8.15 6.14 -14.28
CA HIS A 295 8.63 7.53 -14.31
C HIS A 295 8.27 8.24 -15.62
N TYR A 296 7.97 7.49 -16.69
CA TYR A 296 7.60 8.03 -17.99
C TYR A 296 6.48 9.08 -17.87
N GLY A 297 6.75 10.30 -18.35
CA GLY A 297 5.79 11.40 -18.30
C GLY A 297 5.56 12.04 -16.92
N ARG A 298 6.13 11.48 -15.84
CA ARG A 298 5.86 11.86 -14.44
C ARG A 298 7.09 12.45 -13.76
N ILE A 299 8.22 11.77 -13.87
CA ILE A 299 9.51 12.17 -13.30
C ILE A 299 10.52 12.22 -14.44
N CYS A 300 11.29 13.29 -14.51
CA CYS A 300 12.34 13.45 -15.51
C CYS A 300 13.43 12.39 -15.28
N PRO A 301 13.77 11.55 -16.27
CA PRO A 301 14.84 10.56 -16.13
C PRO A 301 16.24 11.18 -16.28
N ILE A 302 16.35 12.40 -16.80
CA ILE A 302 17.62 13.08 -17.09
C ILE A 302 18.04 14.02 -15.96
N GLU A 303 17.07 14.74 -15.39
CA GLU A 303 17.34 15.79 -14.41
C GLU A 303 17.46 15.18 -13.01
N THR A 304 18.69 15.11 -12.50
CA THR A 304 19.02 14.69 -11.13
C THR A 304 20.37 15.29 -10.75
N PRO A 305 20.61 15.66 -9.48
CA PRO A 305 21.95 16.07 -9.06
C PRO A 305 22.94 14.91 -9.20
N GLU A 306 24.17 15.26 -9.55
CA GLU A 306 25.30 14.34 -9.57
C GLU A 306 25.78 14.01 -8.14
N GLY A 307 26.47 12.88 -8.01
CA GLY A 307 27.09 12.47 -6.75
C GLY A 307 26.13 11.73 -5.79
N PRO A 308 26.25 11.92 -4.47
CA PRO A 308 25.58 11.06 -3.48
C PRO A 308 24.05 11.05 -3.54
N ASN A 309 23.44 12.10 -4.09
CA ASN A 309 21.99 12.29 -4.16
C ASN A 309 21.36 11.82 -5.48
N ILE A 310 22.14 11.22 -6.39
CA ILE A 310 21.62 10.70 -7.66
C ILE A 310 20.47 9.71 -7.41
N GLY A 311 19.36 9.92 -8.12
CA GLY A 311 18.12 9.12 -7.99
C GLY A 311 17.28 9.40 -6.73
N LEU A 312 17.83 10.09 -5.73
CA LEU A 312 17.10 10.44 -4.49
C LEU A 312 16.45 11.82 -4.56
N ILE A 313 16.95 12.66 -5.46
CA ILE A 313 16.35 13.94 -5.82
C ILE A 313 16.03 13.86 -7.30
N ALA A 314 14.75 14.02 -7.62
CA ALA A 314 14.27 13.98 -8.99
C ALA A 314 13.43 15.24 -9.27
N TYR A 315 13.03 15.43 -10.51
CA TYR A 315 12.28 16.61 -10.93
C TYR A 315 11.03 16.15 -11.68
N MET A 316 9.92 16.87 -11.47
CA MET A 316 8.68 16.53 -12.16
C MET A 316 8.81 16.71 -13.68
N GLY A 317 8.18 15.81 -14.42
CA GLY A 317 8.01 15.95 -15.88
C GLY A 317 7.26 17.25 -16.23
N THR A 318 7.40 17.69 -17.49
CA THR A 318 6.88 18.99 -17.93
C THR A 318 5.37 19.13 -17.73
N TYR A 319 4.59 18.12 -18.09
CA TYR A 319 3.12 18.13 -17.97
C TYR A 319 2.59 17.36 -16.76
N ALA A 320 3.48 16.80 -15.95
CA ALA A 320 3.11 16.05 -14.75
C ALA A 320 2.40 16.96 -13.74
N ARG A 321 1.37 16.42 -13.08
CA ARG A 321 0.67 17.06 -11.97
C ARG A 321 0.36 16.06 -10.86
N LEU A 322 -0.02 16.56 -9.69
CA LEU A 322 -0.48 15.74 -8.58
C LEU A 322 -2.00 15.63 -8.63
N ASN A 323 -2.52 14.42 -8.42
CA ASN A 323 -3.94 14.23 -8.17
C ASN A 323 -4.30 14.55 -6.71
N ASP A 324 -5.59 14.49 -6.37
CA ASP A 324 -6.09 14.80 -5.02
C ASP A 324 -5.51 13.88 -3.94
N TYR A 325 -5.10 12.67 -4.34
CA TYR A 325 -4.45 11.69 -3.47
C TYR A 325 -2.93 11.84 -3.42
N GLY A 326 -2.32 12.81 -4.10
CA GLY A 326 -0.87 13.04 -4.13
C GLY A 326 -0.05 12.04 -4.95
N PHE A 327 -0.68 11.28 -5.85
CA PHE A 327 0.03 10.51 -6.89
C PHE A 327 0.31 11.41 -8.09
N ILE A 328 1.43 11.14 -8.76
CA ILE A 328 1.81 11.87 -9.96
C ILE A 328 1.06 11.27 -11.15
N GLU A 329 0.36 12.11 -11.90
CA GLU A 329 -0.35 11.75 -13.12
C GLU A 329 0.16 12.56 -14.30
N THR A 330 0.02 11.99 -15.49
CA THR A 330 0.50 12.57 -16.74
C THR A 330 -0.61 12.53 -17.79
N PRO A 331 -0.70 13.52 -18.69
CA PRO A 331 -1.81 13.61 -19.63
C PRO A 331 -1.59 12.72 -20.87
N TYR A 332 -2.67 12.14 -21.36
CA TYR A 332 -2.75 11.36 -22.59
C TYR A 332 -3.94 11.79 -23.43
N ARG A 333 -3.82 11.68 -24.76
CA ARG A 333 -4.93 11.82 -25.70
C ARG A 333 -5.66 10.48 -25.80
N LYS A 334 -6.99 10.51 -25.65
CA LYS A 334 -7.81 9.31 -25.80
C LYS A 334 -7.93 8.92 -27.27
N ILE A 335 -7.89 7.63 -27.57
CA ILE A 335 -8.15 7.09 -28.91
C ILE A 335 -9.49 6.35 -28.90
N GLU A 336 -10.34 6.64 -29.88
CA GLU A 336 -11.62 5.96 -30.07
C GLU A 336 -11.72 5.41 -31.49
N GLY A 337 -11.79 4.08 -31.63
CA GLY A 337 -11.89 3.42 -32.93
C GLY A 337 -10.73 3.75 -33.88
N GLY A 338 -9.49 3.76 -33.36
CA GLY A 338 -8.28 4.06 -34.13
C GLY A 338 -8.06 5.55 -34.46
N LYS A 339 -8.94 6.45 -33.99
CA LYS A 339 -8.82 7.90 -34.16
C LYS A 339 -8.38 8.59 -32.89
N VAL A 340 -7.34 9.40 -33.00
CA VAL A 340 -6.82 10.24 -31.91
C VAL A 340 -7.77 11.41 -31.69
N THR A 341 -8.33 11.52 -30.49
CA THR A 341 -9.23 12.61 -30.11
C THR A 341 -8.47 13.78 -29.48
N ASP A 342 -9.13 14.93 -29.35
CA ASP A 342 -8.62 16.09 -28.61
C ASP A 342 -8.92 16.03 -27.11
N THR A 343 -9.57 14.96 -26.65
CA THR A 343 -9.85 14.74 -25.23
C THR A 343 -8.58 14.30 -24.52
N ILE A 344 -8.17 15.10 -23.53
CA ILE A 344 -7.00 14.83 -22.70
C ILE A 344 -7.46 14.26 -21.35
N GLU A 345 -6.96 13.08 -21.01
CA GLU A 345 -7.20 12.44 -19.72
C GLU A 345 -5.87 12.26 -18.98
N TYR A 346 -5.88 12.52 -17.68
CA TYR A 346 -4.70 12.30 -16.83
C TYR A 346 -4.77 10.92 -16.21
N LEU A 347 -3.71 10.14 -16.40
CA LEU A 347 -3.64 8.78 -15.86
C LEU A 347 -2.55 8.70 -14.80
N SER A 348 -2.92 8.12 -13.65
CA SER A 348 -1.95 7.68 -12.63
C SER A 348 -1.15 6.47 -13.13
N ALA A 349 -0.02 6.17 -12.48
CA ALA A 349 0.83 5.05 -12.87
C ALA A 349 0.08 3.71 -12.90
N ASP A 350 -0.79 3.44 -11.90
CA ASP A 350 -1.56 2.19 -11.85
C ASP A 350 -2.61 2.09 -12.96
N GLN A 351 -3.18 3.23 -13.38
CA GLN A 351 -4.18 3.24 -14.46
C GLN A 351 -3.52 3.05 -15.82
N GLU A 352 -2.34 3.62 -16.04
CA GLU A 352 -1.58 3.47 -17.29
C GLU A 352 -1.28 1.99 -17.61
N GLU A 353 -1.06 1.13 -16.60
CA GLU A 353 -0.75 -0.29 -16.83
C GLU A 353 -1.86 -1.11 -17.49
N GLU A 354 -3.11 -0.65 -17.37
CA GLU A 354 -4.27 -1.33 -17.95
C GLU A 354 -4.37 -1.10 -19.46
N PHE A 355 -3.84 0.04 -19.93
CA PHE A 355 -4.01 0.53 -21.29
C PHE A 355 -2.79 0.34 -22.17
N MET A 356 -3.01 0.38 -23.47
CA MET A 356 -1.98 0.35 -24.49
C MET A 356 -1.72 1.78 -25.01
N ILE A 357 -0.52 2.31 -24.76
CA ILE A 357 -0.21 3.72 -25.03
C ILE A 357 0.77 3.89 -26.21
N ALA A 358 0.34 4.59 -27.25
CA ALA A 358 1.15 4.96 -28.40
C ALA A 358 2.09 6.14 -28.13
N GLN A 359 3.24 6.14 -28.80
CA GLN A 359 4.22 7.22 -28.74
C GLN A 359 3.72 8.50 -29.44
N ALA A 360 4.18 9.66 -28.97
CA ALA A 360 3.80 10.97 -29.51
C ALA A 360 4.18 11.20 -30.98
N ASN A 361 5.17 10.46 -31.49
CA ASN A 361 5.68 10.55 -32.87
C ASN A 361 4.95 9.59 -33.85
N SER A 362 3.94 8.86 -33.39
CA SER A 362 3.15 7.96 -34.24
C SER A 362 2.49 8.73 -35.39
N THR A 363 2.53 8.18 -36.60
CA THR A 363 2.00 8.85 -37.80
C THR A 363 0.47 8.87 -37.78
N ILE A 364 -0.11 10.06 -37.95
CA ILE A 364 -1.56 10.29 -38.02
C ILE A 364 -1.93 10.84 -39.41
N ASP A 365 -3.12 10.50 -39.89
CA ASP A 365 -3.70 11.09 -41.11
C ASP A 365 -4.38 12.45 -40.82
N ASP A 366 -4.82 13.14 -41.88
CA ASP A 366 -5.50 14.43 -41.76
C ASP A 366 -6.85 14.36 -40.99
N ASN A 367 -7.41 13.15 -40.85
CA ASN A 367 -8.64 12.89 -40.10
C ASN A 367 -8.37 12.43 -38.65
N GLY A 368 -7.10 12.41 -38.22
CA GLY A 368 -6.67 11.97 -36.89
C GLY A 368 -6.58 10.45 -36.69
N ALA A 369 -6.72 9.64 -37.73
CA ALA A 369 -6.54 8.19 -37.66
C ALA A 369 -5.06 7.80 -37.67
N LEU A 370 -4.69 6.82 -36.86
CA LEU A 370 -3.32 6.31 -36.84
C LEU A 370 -3.05 5.44 -38.08
N ILE A 371 -1.87 5.61 -38.69
CA ILE A 371 -1.50 4.92 -39.92
C ILE A 371 -0.43 3.86 -39.65
N GLY A 372 -0.65 2.65 -40.16
CA GLY A 372 0.36 1.58 -40.19
C GLY A 372 0.49 0.84 -38.86
N GLN A 373 1.67 0.30 -38.61
CA GLN A 373 1.98 -0.40 -37.38
C GLN A 373 2.54 0.57 -36.33
N ILE A 374 2.00 0.51 -35.12
CA ILE A 374 2.27 1.49 -34.07
C ILE A 374 3.08 0.82 -32.97
N ALA A 375 4.19 1.47 -32.58
CA ALA A 375 4.90 1.11 -31.36
C ALA A 375 4.13 1.65 -30.16
N ALA A 376 3.52 0.75 -29.39
CA ALA A 376 2.81 1.08 -28.16
C ALA A 376 3.44 0.37 -26.96
N ARG A 377 3.29 0.97 -25.78
CA ARG A 377 3.81 0.41 -24.52
C ARG A 377 2.67 -0.04 -23.62
N ARG A 378 2.93 -1.12 -22.88
CA ARG A 378 2.09 -1.57 -21.77
C ARG A 378 2.96 -2.26 -20.71
N ARG A 379 2.88 -1.80 -19.45
CA ARG A 379 3.70 -2.33 -18.33
C ARG A 379 5.21 -2.38 -18.62
N GLY A 380 5.72 -1.37 -19.32
CA GLY A 380 7.12 -1.29 -19.73
C GLY A 380 7.48 -2.05 -21.02
N ASP A 381 6.65 -3.02 -21.45
CA ASP A 381 6.88 -3.75 -22.70
C ASP A 381 6.45 -2.93 -23.91
N ILE A 382 7.34 -2.82 -24.90
CA ILE A 382 7.05 -2.17 -26.18
C ILE A 382 6.63 -3.24 -27.19
N LYS A 383 5.44 -3.07 -27.78
CA LYS A 383 4.87 -3.95 -28.79
C LYS A 383 4.50 -3.16 -30.04
N ILE A 384 4.61 -3.83 -31.18
CA ILE A 384 4.14 -3.29 -32.46
C ILE A 384 2.76 -3.87 -32.70
N ILE A 385 1.75 -3.00 -32.74
CA ILE A 385 0.35 -3.39 -32.78
C ILE A 385 -0.44 -2.62 -33.84
N SER A 386 -1.69 -3.02 -34.03
CA SER A 386 -2.61 -2.34 -34.94
C SER A 386 -3.21 -1.07 -34.30
N PRO A 387 -3.63 -0.07 -35.10
CA PRO A 387 -4.31 1.14 -34.63
C PRO A 387 -5.53 0.90 -33.73
N ASP A 388 -6.25 -0.20 -33.97
CA ASP A 388 -7.48 -0.54 -33.27
C ASP A 388 -7.24 -1.05 -31.84
N GLU A 389 -6.01 -1.45 -31.52
CA GLU A 389 -5.61 -1.97 -30.21
C GLU A 389 -5.00 -0.88 -29.30
N VAL A 390 -4.88 0.36 -29.78
CA VAL A 390 -4.32 1.48 -29.02
C VAL A 390 -5.45 2.23 -28.30
N ASP A 391 -5.30 2.40 -26.98
CA ASP A 391 -6.29 3.10 -26.16
C ASP A 391 -5.97 4.60 -25.99
N TYR A 392 -4.67 4.92 -25.86
CA TYR A 392 -4.20 6.28 -25.58
C TYR A 392 -2.93 6.63 -26.35
N MET A 393 -2.65 7.92 -26.50
CA MET A 393 -1.42 8.44 -27.11
C MET A 393 -0.82 9.54 -26.25
N ASP A 394 0.51 9.59 -26.21
CA ASP A 394 1.26 10.68 -25.59
C ASP A 394 0.84 12.06 -26.16
N VAL A 395 0.70 13.08 -25.31
CA VAL A 395 0.28 14.42 -25.75
C VAL A 395 1.42 15.16 -26.45
N SER A 396 2.65 14.95 -26.00
CA SER A 396 3.82 15.66 -26.52
C SER A 396 5.10 14.87 -26.25
N PRO A 397 6.09 14.87 -27.17
CA PRO A 397 7.41 14.30 -26.91
C PRO A 397 8.09 14.92 -25.67
N LYS A 398 7.77 16.18 -25.36
CA LYS A 398 8.35 16.91 -24.21
C LYS A 398 7.81 16.42 -22.86
N GLN A 399 6.77 15.58 -22.84
CA GLN A 399 6.20 15.09 -21.58
C GLN A 399 7.17 14.20 -20.80
N LEU A 400 8.08 13.52 -21.50
CA LEU A 400 9.07 12.62 -20.91
C LEU A 400 10.06 13.36 -19.99
N VAL A 401 10.38 14.61 -20.31
CA VAL A 401 11.48 15.35 -19.70
C VAL A 401 10.99 16.46 -18.77
N GLY A 402 11.85 16.86 -17.84
CA GLY A 402 11.67 18.01 -16.97
C GLY A 402 11.94 19.33 -17.69
N VAL A 403 11.67 20.44 -17.00
CA VAL A 403 11.69 21.77 -17.61
C VAL A 403 13.09 22.15 -18.12
N SER A 404 14.15 21.84 -17.37
CA SER A 404 15.53 22.16 -17.77
C SER A 404 15.96 21.36 -19.01
N ALA A 405 15.69 20.05 -19.00
CA ALA A 405 16.04 19.17 -20.12
C ALA A 405 15.23 19.54 -21.38
N ALA A 406 13.97 19.98 -21.24
CA ALA A 406 13.13 20.41 -22.36
C ALA A 406 13.64 21.67 -23.09
N LEU A 407 14.58 22.41 -22.50
CA LEU A 407 15.20 23.61 -23.09
C LEU A 407 16.48 23.29 -23.87
N ILE A 408 17.01 22.06 -23.77
CA ILE A 408 18.20 21.64 -24.52
C ILE A 408 17.78 21.39 -25.98
N PRO A 409 18.30 22.16 -26.96
CA PRO A 409 18.05 21.88 -28.35
C PRO A 409 18.79 20.62 -28.77
N PHE A 410 18.19 19.81 -29.65
CA PHE A 410 18.79 18.57 -30.15
C PHE A 410 19.14 17.56 -29.06
N LEU A 411 18.35 17.52 -27.98
CA LEU A 411 18.51 16.60 -26.86
C LEU A 411 18.60 15.12 -27.31
N GLU A 412 17.90 14.78 -28.39
CA GLU A 412 17.91 13.46 -29.01
C GLU A 412 19.27 13.04 -29.61
N HIS A 413 20.21 13.98 -29.76
CA HIS A 413 21.56 13.74 -30.27
C HIS A 413 22.63 13.73 -29.16
N ASP A 414 22.24 14.03 -27.92
CA ASP A 414 23.14 14.04 -26.78
C ASP A 414 23.08 12.74 -25.97
N ASP A 415 24.21 12.31 -25.44
CA ASP A 415 24.25 11.23 -24.45
C ASP A 415 23.53 11.64 -23.17
N ALA A 416 22.83 10.71 -22.53
CA ALA A 416 22.02 10.97 -21.35
C ALA A 416 22.83 11.60 -20.19
N ASN A 417 24.10 11.21 -20.01
CA ASN A 417 24.94 11.79 -18.95
C ASN A 417 25.32 13.24 -19.28
N ARG A 418 25.50 13.58 -20.56
CA ARG A 418 25.80 14.95 -21.00
C ARG A 418 24.57 15.83 -20.91
N ALA A 419 23.41 15.30 -21.26
CA ALA A 419 22.14 15.97 -21.04
C ALA A 419 21.88 16.26 -19.54
N LEU A 420 22.19 15.30 -18.67
CA LEU A 420 22.12 15.47 -17.21
C LEU A 420 23.03 16.62 -16.75
N MET A 421 24.31 16.59 -17.12
CA MET A 421 25.26 17.66 -16.81
C MET A 421 24.77 19.01 -17.33
N GLY A 422 24.33 19.08 -18.59
CA GLY A 422 23.82 20.29 -19.21
C GLY A 422 22.58 20.86 -18.51
N SER A 423 21.65 19.99 -18.09
CA SER A 423 20.45 20.40 -17.33
C SER A 423 20.81 20.96 -15.95
N ASN A 424 21.86 20.43 -15.30
CA ASN A 424 22.35 20.94 -14.02
C ASN A 424 23.11 22.27 -14.19
N MET A 425 23.95 22.38 -15.22
CA MET A 425 24.73 23.59 -15.50
C MET A 425 23.85 24.79 -15.88
N GLN A 426 22.71 24.58 -16.56
CA GLN A 426 21.76 25.67 -16.88
C GLN A 426 21.16 26.35 -15.63
N ARG A 427 21.19 25.69 -14.47
CA ARG A 427 20.63 26.22 -13.21
C ARG A 427 21.67 26.97 -12.38
N GLN A 428 22.95 26.88 -12.73
CA GLN A 428 24.03 27.62 -12.09
C GLN A 428 24.26 28.93 -12.83
#